data_AF-A0A2G1VJY5-F1
#
_entry.id   AF-A0A2G1VJY5-F1
#
_cell.length_a   1.000
_cell.length_b   1.000
_cell.length_c   1.000
_cell.angle_alpha   90.00
_cell.angle_beta   90.00
_cell.angle_gamma   90.00
#
_symmetry.space_group_name_H-M   'P 1'
#
loop_
_entity.id
_entity.type
_entity.pdbx_description
1 polymer ?
#
loop_
_entity_poly.entity_id
_entity_poly.type
_entity_poly.pdbx_seq_one_letter_code
_entity_poly.pdbx_strand_id
1 'polypeptide(L)'
;MHIFRIAPVLFLAFTSFTLWVLATSEQNFWLWFLSLFTERESLQVVLDLGIALLLLMYLLYRDHVARGGSAKSFIPFLVALPLLGVISPLAYLTARALKPDWMLMTSDGRSLTER
;
A
#
# COMPACT_ATOMS: atom_id res chain seq x y z
N MET A 1 -3.31 1.11 -19.11
CA MET A 1 -3.35 1.78 -17.78
C MET A 1 -1.91 2.02 -17.34
N HIS A 2 -1.39 3.24 -17.54
CA HIS A 2 0.05 3.57 -17.39
C HIS A 2 0.55 3.58 -15.93
N ILE A 3 -0.36 3.54 -14.96
CA ILE A 3 -0.04 3.66 -13.53
C ILE A 3 0.85 2.52 -13.01
N PHE A 4 0.73 1.32 -13.59
CA PHE A 4 1.55 0.16 -13.21
C PHE A 4 3.01 0.30 -13.64
N ARG A 5 3.29 1.06 -14.71
CA ARG A 5 4.67 1.30 -15.17
C ARG A 5 5.42 2.26 -14.26
N ILE A 6 4.70 3.22 -13.67
CA ILE A 6 5.28 4.23 -12.79
C ILE A 6 5.25 3.81 -11.32
N ALA A 7 4.40 2.86 -10.93
CA ALA A 7 4.27 2.43 -9.53
C ALA A 7 5.59 1.98 -8.88
N PRO A 8 6.47 1.18 -9.53
CA PRO A 8 7.77 0.83 -8.95
C PRO A 8 8.68 2.03 -8.73
N VAL A 9 8.66 2.99 -9.67
CA VAL A 9 9.47 4.22 -9.59
C VAL A 9 8.95 5.09 -8.45
N LEU A 10 7.63 5.27 -8.34
CA LEU A 10 7.00 6.02 -7.25
C LEU A 10 7.22 5.35 -5.90
N PHE A 11 7.16 4.02 -5.84
CA PHE A 11 7.44 3.25 -4.62
C PHE A 11 8.87 3.50 -4.16
N LEU A 12 9.87 3.32 -5.04
CA LEU A 12 11.27 3.56 -4.71
C LEU A 12 11.53 5.01 -4.33
N ALA A 13 11.01 5.97 -5.10
CA ALA A 13 11.19 7.40 -4.83
C ALA A 13 10.58 7.81 -3.49
N PHE A 14 9.33 7.43 -3.24
CA PHE A 14 8.61 7.78 -2.01
C PHE A 14 9.23 7.10 -0.79
N THR A 15 9.50 5.80 -0.84
CA THR A 15 10.13 5.08 0.27
C THR A 15 11.54 5.61 0.56
N SER A 16 12.34 5.90 -0.47
CA SER A 16 13.68 6.49 -0.26
C SER A 16 13.60 7.88 0.37
N PHE A 17 12.65 8.70 -0.09
CA PHE A 17 12.38 10.01 0.50
C PHE A 17 11.94 9.89 1.96
N THR A 18 11.02 8.98 2.28
CA THR A 18 10.59 8.72 3.66
C THR A 18 11.76 8.29 4.53
N LEU A 19 12.59 7.34 4.08
CA LEU A 19 13.76 6.89 4.83
C LEU A 19 14.78 8.01 5.04
N TRP A 20 15.01 8.84 4.02
CA TRP A 20 15.88 10.00 4.13
C TRP A 20 15.35 10.98 5.18
N VAL A 21 14.06 11.36 5.11
CA VAL A 21 13.43 12.24 6.10
C VAL A 21 13.55 11.67 7.51
N LEU A 22 13.28 10.37 7.70
CA LEU A 22 13.38 9.72 9.00
C LEU A 22 14.82 9.66 9.51
N ALA A 23 15.81 9.49 8.62
CA ALA A 23 17.22 9.42 8.97
C ALA A 23 17.82 10.79 9.31
N THR A 24 17.33 11.87 8.69
CA THR A 24 17.83 13.23 8.90
C THR A 24 16.98 14.05 9.87
N SER A 25 15.86 13.51 10.35
CA SER A 25 14.98 14.21 11.28
C SER A 25 15.62 14.28 12.67
N GLU A 26 15.86 15.50 13.15
CA GLU A 26 16.28 15.73 14.55
C GLU A 26 15.12 15.51 15.54
N GLN A 27 13.87 15.61 15.06
CA GLN A 27 12.69 15.39 15.88
C GLN A 27 12.39 13.89 16.02
N ASN A 28 11.98 13.48 17.21
CA ASN A 28 11.51 12.12 17.45
C ASN A 28 10.20 11.85 16.70
N PHE A 29 10.26 10.93 15.73
CA PHE A 29 9.14 10.54 14.88
C PHE A 29 7.90 10.13 15.68
N TRP A 30 8.05 9.33 16.73
CA TRP A 30 6.91 8.82 17.50
C TRP A 30 6.21 9.92 18.29
N LEU A 31 6.95 10.89 18.82
CA LEU A 31 6.38 12.05 19.51
C LEU A 31 5.60 12.93 18.52
N TRP A 32 6.18 13.21 17.35
CA TRP A 32 5.48 13.92 16.29
C TRP A 32 4.22 13.16 15.84
N PHE A 33 4.32 11.85 15.62
CA PHE A 33 3.19 11.03 15.20
C PHE A 33 2.03 11.05 16.20
N LEU A 34 2.31 10.92 17.51
CA LEU A 34 1.28 11.01 18.55
C LEU A 34 0.67 12.41 18.65
N SER A 35 1.45 13.46 18.38
CA SER A 35 0.92 14.83 18.35
C SER A 35 -0.17 15.02 17.28
N LEU A 36 -0.14 14.24 16.19
CA LEU A 36 -1.16 14.29 15.14
C LEU A 36 -2.56 13.87 15.64
N PHE A 37 -2.62 13.03 16.67
CA PHE A 37 -3.89 12.61 17.28
C PHE A 37 -4.34 13.55 18.41
N THR A 38 -3.48 14.48 18.81
CA THR A 38 -3.77 15.42 19.90
C THR A 38 -4.37 16.72 19.35
N GLU A 39 -3.80 17.24 18.27
CA GLU A 39 -4.25 18.47 17.62
C GLU A 39 -5.47 18.22 16.72
N ARG A 40 -6.51 19.06 16.85
CA ARG A 40 -7.81 18.86 16.18
C ARG A 40 -7.71 18.91 14.66
N GLU A 41 -6.92 19.86 14.15
CA GLU A 41 -6.68 20.08 12.72
C GLU A 41 -5.92 18.91 12.11
N SER A 42 -4.92 18.39 12.83
CA SER A 42 -4.13 17.22 12.39
C SER A 42 -4.97 15.95 12.40
N LEU A 43 -5.82 15.77 13.41
CA LEU A 43 -6.69 14.61 13.54
C LEU A 43 -7.68 14.53 12.37
N GLN A 44 -8.20 15.66 11.90
CA GLN A 44 -9.05 15.72 10.70
C GLN A 44 -8.32 15.18 9.46
N VAL A 45 -7.07 15.60 9.24
CA VAL A 45 -6.26 15.15 8.09
C VAL A 45 -5.89 13.68 8.20
N VAL A 46 -5.54 13.20 9.40
CA VAL A 46 -5.24 11.78 9.65
C VAL A 46 -6.46 10.91 9.35
N LEU A 47 -7.64 11.35 9.78
CA LEU A 47 -8.89 10.62 9.55
C LEU A 47 -9.25 10.60 8.06
N ASP A 48 -9.16 11.75 7.38
CA ASP A 48 -9.40 11.84 5.93
C ASP A 48 -8.45 10.93 5.14
N LEU A 49 -7.14 11.01 5.43
CA LEU A 49 -6.13 10.17 4.79
C LEU A 49 -6.34 8.68 5.10
N GLY A 50 -6.72 8.34 6.33
CA GLY A 50 -7.02 6.97 6.73
C GLY A 50 -8.20 6.39 5.93
N ILE A 51 -9.29 7.15 5.79
CA ILE A 51 -10.45 6.75 4.99
C ILE A 51 -10.07 6.62 3.51
N ALA A 52 -9.35 7.59 2.95
CA ALA A 52 -8.90 7.55 1.56
C ALA A 52 -8.04 6.30 1.28
N LEU A 53 -7.13 5.96 2.20
CA LEU A 53 -6.30 4.77 2.11
C LEU A 53 -7.12 3.48 2.19
N LEU A 54 -8.10 3.40 3.10
CA LEU A 54 -8.99 2.24 3.20
C LEU A 54 -9.82 2.04 1.93
N LEU A 55 -10.39 3.12 1.38
CA LEU A 55 -11.14 3.08 0.13
C LEU A 55 -10.25 2.65 -1.04
N LEU A 56 -9.05 3.21 -1.15
CA LEU A 56 -8.07 2.80 -2.16
C LEU A 56 -7.75 1.31 -2.05
N MET A 57 -7.53 0.82 -0.83
CA MET A 57 -7.19 -0.58 -0.60
C MET A 57 -8.37 -1.51 -0.91
N TYR A 58 -9.59 -1.10 -0.60
CA TYR A 58 -10.79 -1.81 -0.97
C TYR A 58 -10.99 -1.88 -2.49
N LEU A 59 -10.73 -0.78 -3.21
CA LEU A 59 -10.82 -0.76 -4.67
C LEU A 59 -9.75 -1.66 -5.32
N LEU A 60 -8.52 -1.64 -4.80
CA LEU A 60 -7.44 -2.52 -5.25
C LEU A 60 -7.76 -3.99 -4.96
N TYR A 61 -8.30 -4.29 -3.79
CA TYR A 61 -8.77 -5.63 -3.43
C TYR A 61 -9.85 -6.11 -4.40
N ARG A 62 -10.86 -5.27 -4.68
CA ARG A 62 -11.95 -5.63 -5.60
C ARG A 62 -11.44 -5.84 -7.02
N ASP A 63 -10.53 -4.99 -7.52
CA ASP A 63 -9.89 -5.16 -8.82
C ASP A 63 -9.05 -6.45 -8.88
N HIS A 64 -8.35 -6.79 -7.79
CA HIS A 64 -7.57 -8.02 -7.66
C HIS A 64 -8.43 -9.27 -7.79
N VAL A 65 -9.51 -9.33 -7.00
CA VAL A 65 -10.45 -10.46 -7.02
C VAL A 65 -11.20 -10.55 -8.36
N ALA A 66 -11.62 -9.43 -8.93
CA ALA A 66 -12.29 -9.40 -10.24
C ALA A 66 -11.42 -9.94 -11.39
N ARG A 67 -10.09 -9.93 -11.22
CA ARG A 67 -9.12 -10.45 -12.19
C ARG A 67 -8.70 -11.90 -11.92
N GLY A 68 -9.36 -12.58 -10.97
CA GLY A 68 -9.07 -13.98 -10.61
C GLY A 68 -7.96 -14.14 -9.58
N GLY A 69 -7.45 -13.06 -8.99
CA GLY A 69 -6.45 -13.12 -7.93
C GLY A 69 -7.00 -13.63 -6.60
N SER A 70 -6.18 -14.37 -5.85
CA SER A 70 -6.56 -14.87 -4.53
C SER A 70 -6.64 -13.74 -3.49
N ALA A 71 -7.76 -13.66 -2.78
CA ALA A 71 -7.97 -12.73 -1.67
C ALA A 71 -6.90 -12.86 -0.58
N LYS A 72 -6.38 -14.09 -0.34
CA LYS A 72 -5.34 -14.34 0.66
C LYS A 72 -4.01 -13.66 0.32
N SER A 73 -3.68 -13.56 -0.98
CA SER A 73 -2.48 -12.89 -1.46
C SER A 73 -2.51 -11.37 -1.20
N PHE A 74 -3.70 -10.80 -1.00
CA PHE A 74 -3.89 -9.37 -0.73
C PHE A 74 -3.75 -9.00 0.76
N ILE A 75 -3.98 -9.95 1.67
CA ILE A 75 -3.98 -9.73 3.13
C ILE A 75 -2.71 -9.04 3.65
N PRO A 76 -1.48 -9.42 3.23
CA PRO A 76 -0.27 -8.78 3.74
C PRO A 76 -0.24 -7.26 3.50
N PHE A 77 -0.75 -6.80 2.35
CA PHE A 77 -0.80 -5.38 2.00
C PHE A 77 -1.83 -4.62 2.83
N LEU A 78 -2.96 -5.27 3.15
CA LEU A 78 -4.01 -4.69 3.97
C LEU A 78 -3.59 -4.57 5.45
N VAL A 79 -2.88 -5.58 5.96
CA VAL A 79 -2.30 -5.58 7.32
C VAL A 79 -1.19 -4.54 7.45
N ALA A 80 -0.42 -4.30 6.39
CA ALA A 80 0.64 -3.30 6.40
C ALA A 80 0.12 -1.84 6.34
N LEU A 81 -1.11 -1.63 5.83
CA LEU A 81 -1.72 -0.31 5.67
C LEU A 81 -1.65 0.62 6.90
N PRO A 82 -2.04 0.20 8.13
CA PRO A 82 -1.97 1.07 9.31
C PRO A 82 -0.55 1.49 9.69
N LEU A 83 0.48 0.73 9.28
CA LEU A 83 1.88 1.01 9.63
C LEU A 83 2.61 1.78 8.53
N LEU A 84 2.26 1.51 7.27
CA LEU A 84 3.01 1.98 6.10
C LEU A 84 2.25 3.01 5.27
N GLY A 85 0.97 3.25 5.55
CA GLY A 85 0.14 4.23 4.86
C GLY A 85 0.15 4.01 3.34
N VAL A 86 0.53 5.04 2.57
CA VAL A 86 0.62 5.02 1.10
C VAL A 86 1.65 4.01 0.55
N ILE A 87 2.65 3.62 1.35
CA ILE A 87 3.66 2.63 0.92
C ILE A 87 2.99 1.27 0.66
N SER A 88 1.94 0.89 1.40
CA SER A 88 1.21 -0.37 1.19
C SER A 88 0.53 -0.49 -0.18
N PRO A 89 -0.30 0.47 -0.64
CA PRO A 89 -0.84 0.47 -2.01
C PRO A 89 0.25 0.42 -3.07
N LEU A 90 1.32 1.22 -2.89
CA LEU A 90 2.42 1.28 -3.84
C LEU A 90 3.18 -0.05 -3.90
N ALA A 91 3.37 -0.71 -2.76
CA ALA A 91 3.96 -2.04 -2.70
C ALA A 91 3.12 -3.07 -3.45
N TYR A 92 1.79 -3.08 -3.27
CA TYR A 92 0.89 -3.96 -4.02
C TYR A 92 0.99 -3.71 -5.54
N LEU A 93 0.86 -2.44 -5.95
CA LEU A 93 0.93 -2.07 -7.36
C LEU A 93 2.29 -2.41 -7.99
N THR A 94 3.37 -2.22 -7.24
CA THR A 94 4.74 -2.56 -7.66
C THR A 94 4.91 -4.06 -7.78
N ALA A 95 4.50 -4.83 -6.77
CA ALA A 95 4.60 -6.27 -6.78
C ALA A 95 3.76 -6.89 -7.92
N ARG A 96 2.58 -6.32 -8.21
CA ARG A 96 1.76 -6.69 -9.36
C ARG A 96 2.40 -6.35 -10.69
N ALA A 97 3.07 -5.20 -10.78
CA ALA A 97 3.78 -4.80 -11.99
C ALA A 97 5.00 -5.68 -12.29
N LEU A 98 5.70 -6.16 -11.25
CA LEU A 98 6.92 -6.94 -11.38
C LEU A 98 6.68 -8.45 -11.52
N LYS A 99 5.67 -8.99 -10.83
CA LYS A 99 5.39 -10.44 -10.81
C LYS A 99 3.88 -10.70 -10.78
N PRO A 100 3.21 -10.75 -11.93
CA PRO A 100 1.77 -10.98 -12.00
C PRO A 100 1.35 -12.41 -11.60
N ASP A 101 2.19 -13.42 -11.88
CA ASP A 101 1.77 -14.83 -11.87
C ASP A 101 1.42 -15.37 -10.47
N TRP A 102 2.21 -15.02 -9.44
CA TRP A 102 1.94 -15.46 -8.05
C TRP A 102 0.75 -14.73 -7.41
N MET A 103 0.38 -13.55 -7.94
CA MET A 103 -0.79 -12.81 -7.49
C MET A 103 -2.09 -13.37 -8.06
N LEU A 104 -2.01 -14.01 -9.22
CA LEU A 104 -3.11 -14.69 -9.91
C LEU A 104 -3.23 -16.16 -9.50
N MET A 105 -2.41 -16.64 -8.56
CA MET A 105 -2.57 -17.97 -7.98
C MET A 105 -3.93 -18.05 -7.28
N THR A 106 -4.75 -18.98 -7.73
CA THR A 106 -6.07 -19.25 -7.16
C THR A 106 -5.95 -19.77 -5.73
N SER A 107 -7.05 -19.75 -4.96
CA SER A 107 -7.04 -20.30 -3.59
C SER A 107 -6.71 -21.80 -3.51
N ASP A 108 -6.69 -22.48 -4.66
CA ASP A 108 -6.36 -23.89 -4.89
C ASP A 108 -4.89 -24.08 -5.35
N GLY A 109 -4.08 -23.01 -5.38
CA GLY A 109 -2.64 -23.09 -5.70
C GLY A 109 -2.30 -23.28 -7.18
N ARG A 110 -3.29 -23.29 -8.09
CA ARG A 110 -3.07 -23.44 -9.54
C ARG A 110 -2.89 -22.09 -10.24
N SER A 111 -1.95 -22.06 -11.18
CA SER A 111 -1.67 -20.91 -12.05
C SER A 111 -2.65 -20.88 -13.24
N LEU A 112 -3.14 -19.70 -13.61
CA LEU A 112 -4.07 -19.56 -14.76
C LEU A 112 -3.38 -19.76 -16.13
N THR A 113 -2.04 -19.86 -16.14
CA THR A 113 -1.23 -20.18 -17.33
C THR A 113 -1.29 -21.65 -17.74
N GLU A 114 -1.89 -22.52 -16.93
CA GLU A 114 -2.11 -23.95 -17.26
C GLU A 114 -3.48 -24.23 -17.92
N ARG A 115 -4.11 -23.22 -18.55
CA ARG A 115 -5.36 -23.40 -19.31
C ARG A 115 -5.23 -22.98 -20.76
#